data_AF-A0A8H7EU32-F1
#
_entry.id   AF-A0A8H7EU32-F1
#
_cell.length_a   1.000
_cell.length_b   1.000
_cell.length_c   1.000
_cell.angle_alpha   90.00
_cell.angle_beta   90.00
_cell.angle_gamma   90.00
#
_symmetry.space_group_name_H-M   'P 1'
#
loop_
_entity.id
_entity.type
_entity.pdbx_description
1 polymer ?
#
loop_
_entity_poly.entity_id
_entity_poly.type
_entity_poly.pdbx_seq_one_letter_code
_entity_poly.pdbx_strand_id
1 'polypeptide(L)'
;MELLQNYYPETLRHVFIVNAPYLFTTVWNIARVFINEQVTAQRTDMTLRKFHILGQDYQTVLLEYISAENLPKFLGGSCECKHISGGCVPSSNMGNIPKLPEDIDNERVETTYTTEVVSSWKK
;
A
#
# COMPACT_ATOMS: atom_id res chain seq x y z
N MET A 1 -9.68 1.65 9.17
CA MET A 1 -9.79 2.07 7.75
C MET A 1 -10.64 3.34 7.57
N GLU A 2 -11.23 3.91 8.62
CA GLU A 2 -11.98 5.18 8.52
C GLU A 2 -11.10 6.43 8.40
N LEU A 3 -9.91 6.44 9.03
CA LEU A 3 -9.07 7.64 9.13
C LEU A 3 -8.50 8.11 7.77
N LEU A 4 -8.13 7.17 6.90
CA LEU A 4 -7.65 7.46 5.54
C LEU A 4 -8.77 8.01 4.64
N GLN A 5 -9.97 7.45 4.74
CA GLN A 5 -11.11 7.87 3.91
C GLN A 5 -11.69 9.22 4.35
N ASN A 6 -11.63 9.54 5.64
CA ASN A 6 -12.18 10.79 6.17
C ASN A 6 -11.26 12.00 5.99
N TYR A 7 -9.93 11.80 6.01
CA TYR A 7 -8.97 12.91 5.89
C TYR A 7 -8.32 13.04 4.50
N TYR A 8 -8.29 11.96 3.69
CA TYR A 8 -7.69 11.98 2.35
C TYR A 8 -8.57 11.26 1.31
N PRO A 9 -9.78 11.79 1.02
CA PRO A 9 -10.75 11.11 0.15
C PRO A 9 -10.31 10.96 -1.32
N GLU A 10 -9.34 11.76 -1.80
CA GLU A 10 -8.94 11.82 -3.22
C GLU A 10 -7.54 11.28 -3.55
N THR A 11 -6.73 10.88 -2.57
CA THR A 11 -5.36 10.39 -2.86
C THR A 11 -5.34 9.00 -3.49
N LEU A 12 -6.42 8.23 -3.33
CA LEU A 12 -6.53 6.88 -3.87
C LEU A 12 -7.26 6.91 -5.22
N ARG A 13 -6.59 6.57 -6.33
CA ARG A 13 -7.18 6.54 -7.68
C ARG A 13 -7.62 5.13 -8.11
N HIS A 14 -6.78 4.13 -7.94
CA HIS A 14 -7.07 2.72 -8.23
C HIS A 14 -6.40 1.81 -7.20
N VAL A 15 -7.05 0.71 -6.85
CA VAL A 15 -6.51 -0.37 -6.01
C VAL A 15 -6.68 -1.69 -6.76
N PHE A 16 -5.58 -2.41 -6.96
CA PHE A 16 -5.59 -3.71 -7.60
C PHE A 16 -5.29 -4.80 -6.58
N ILE A 17 -6.20 -5.76 -6.44
CA ILE A 17 -5.99 -6.98 -5.67
C ILE A 17 -5.74 -8.10 -6.69
N VAL A 18 -4.50 -8.58 -6.76
CA VAL A 18 -4.05 -9.56 -7.74
C VAL A 18 -3.88 -10.94 -7.11
N ASN A 19 -3.91 -11.99 -7.94
CA ASN A 19 -3.84 -13.39 -7.48
C ASN A 19 -4.93 -13.71 -6.43
N ALA A 20 -6.10 -13.08 -6.55
CA ALA A 20 -7.21 -13.31 -5.64
C ALA A 20 -7.86 -14.66 -5.99
N PRO A 21 -7.98 -15.61 -5.03
CA PRO A 21 -8.71 -16.84 -5.28
C PRO A 21 -10.18 -16.53 -5.52
N TYR A 22 -10.87 -17.37 -6.32
CA TYR A 22 -12.29 -17.17 -6.68
C TYR A 22 -13.22 -17.02 -5.45
N LEU A 23 -12.84 -17.61 -4.32
CA LEU A 23 -13.55 -17.43 -3.06
C LEU A 23 -13.54 -15.96 -2.58
N PHE A 24 -12.44 -15.23 -2.79
CA PHE A 24 -12.30 -13.82 -2.44
C PHE A 24 -13.25 -12.94 -3.26
N THR A 25 -13.40 -13.20 -4.57
CA THR A 25 -14.37 -12.47 -5.41
C THR A 25 -15.81 -12.68 -4.94
N THR A 26 -16.16 -13.89 -4.51
CA THR A 26 -17.50 -14.21 -3.99
C THR A 26 -17.78 -13.51 -2.66
N VAL A 27 -16.83 -13.58 -1.71
CA VAL A 27 -16.96 -12.88 -0.42
C VAL A 27 -17.02 -11.37 -0.62
N TRP A 28 -16.26 -10.81 -1.56
CA TRP A 28 -16.33 -9.39 -1.89
C TRP A 28 -17.69 -8.99 -2.49
N ASN A 29 -18.28 -9.81 -3.36
CA ASN A 29 -19.63 -9.56 -3.87
C ASN A 29 -20.67 -9.53 -2.75
N ILE A 30 -20.56 -10.46 -1.82
CA ILE A 30 -21.45 -10.57 -0.66
C ILE A 30 -21.25 -9.37 0.28
N ALA A 31 -20.00 -9.01 0.59
CA ALA A 31 -19.67 -7.85 1.40
C ALA A 31 -20.22 -6.57 0.78
N ARG A 32 -20.12 -6.41 -0.55
CA ARG A 32 -20.72 -5.26 -1.26
C ARG A 32 -22.23 -5.15 -1.05
N VAL A 33 -22.96 -6.27 -1.08
CA VAL A 33 -24.42 -6.29 -0.87
C VAL A 33 -24.78 -5.94 0.57
N PHE A 34 -24.10 -6.53 1.56
CA PHE A 34 -24.35 -6.25 2.98
C PHE A 34 -23.98 -4.81 3.38
N ILE A 35 -22.95 -4.21 2.76
CA ILE A 35 -22.53 -2.84 3.02
C ILE A 35 -23.54 -1.81 2.49
N ASN A 36 -24.33 -2.15 1.47
CA ASN A 36 -25.31 -1.23 0.88
C ASN A 36 -26.56 -1.02 1.75
N GLU A 37 -26.85 -1.89 2.72
CA GLU A 37 -28.05 -1.77 3.57
C GLU A 37 -27.88 -0.90 4.82
N GLN A 38 -26.66 -0.54 5.22
CA GLN A 38 -26.39 0.24 6.45
C GLN A 38 -25.53 1.49 6.16
N VAL A 39 -26.20 2.64 6.02
CA VAL A 39 -25.74 4.02 6.29
C VAL A 39 -24.23 4.31 6.06
N THR A 40 -23.70 4.09 4.85
CA THR A 40 -22.42 4.69 4.40
C THR A 40 -22.36 4.78 2.85
N ALA A 41 -23.47 5.11 2.19
CA ALA A 41 -23.62 4.94 0.73
C ALA A 41 -22.73 5.87 -0.13
N GLN A 42 -22.58 7.17 0.20
CA GLN A 42 -21.95 8.10 -0.74
C GLN A 42 -20.41 8.05 -0.81
N ARG A 43 -19.71 7.76 0.30
CA ARG A 43 -18.24 7.71 0.31
C ARG A 43 -17.69 6.34 -0.10
N THR A 44 -18.47 5.30 0.11
CA THR A 44 -18.06 3.92 -0.14
C THR A 44 -18.25 3.54 -1.62
N ASP A 45 -19.25 4.09 -2.31
CA ASP A 45 -19.43 3.87 -3.77
C ASP A 45 -18.23 4.33 -4.60
N MET A 46 -17.66 5.49 -4.27
CA MET A 46 -16.43 5.97 -4.93
C MET A 46 -15.24 5.08 -4.61
N THR A 47 -15.22 4.49 -3.42
CA THR A 47 -14.12 3.64 -2.97
C THR A 47 -14.20 2.27 -3.63
N LEU A 48 -15.38 1.63 -3.66
CA LEU A 48 -15.62 0.33 -4.30
C LEU A 48 -15.38 0.35 -5.82
N ARG A 49 -15.68 1.47 -6.50
CA ARG A 49 -15.36 1.65 -7.93
C ARG A 49 -13.85 1.68 -8.22
N LYS A 50 -13.03 2.03 -7.22
CA LYS A 50 -11.57 2.07 -7.34
C LYS A 50 -10.92 0.71 -7.10
N PHE A 51 -11.63 -0.26 -6.50
CA PHE A 51 -11.12 -1.61 -6.25
C PHE A 51 -11.33 -2.53 -7.45
N HIS A 52 -10.24 -3.04 -7.99
CA HIS A 52 -10.20 -4.04 -9.05
C HIS A 52 -9.68 -5.35 -8.48
N ILE A 53 -10.52 -6.38 -8.42
CA ILE A 53 -10.11 -7.72 -8.00
C ILE A 53 -9.81 -8.51 -9.26
N LEU A 54 -8.55 -8.87 -9.43
CA LEU A 54 -8.02 -9.56 -10.60
C LEU A 54 -7.63 -10.99 -10.24
N GLY A 55 -8.09 -11.93 -11.07
CA GLY A 55 -7.83 -13.37 -10.94
C GLY A 55 -6.45 -13.76 -11.48
N GLN A 56 -6.40 -14.73 -12.41
CA GLN A 56 -5.15 -15.20 -13.02
C GLN A 56 -4.65 -14.25 -14.14
N ASP A 57 -5.55 -13.60 -14.87
CA ASP A 57 -5.22 -12.67 -15.97
C ASP A 57 -4.89 -11.25 -15.47
N TYR A 58 -4.34 -11.11 -14.27
CA TYR A 58 -4.10 -9.79 -13.67
C TYR A 58 -3.01 -9.00 -14.38
N GLN A 59 -2.05 -9.67 -15.01
CA GLN A 59 -0.88 -9.02 -15.63
C GLN A 59 -1.28 -8.19 -16.85
N THR A 60 -2.19 -8.70 -17.69
CA THR A 60 -2.68 -7.97 -18.87
C THR A 60 -3.42 -6.70 -18.46
N VAL A 61 -4.31 -6.81 -17.47
CA VAL A 61 -5.06 -5.66 -16.94
C VAL A 61 -4.11 -4.65 -16.29
N LEU A 62 -3.12 -5.08 -15.51
CA LEU A 62 -2.16 -4.15 -14.91
C LEU A 62 -1.38 -3.35 -15.97
N LEU A 63 -1.00 -3.99 -17.07
CA LEU A 63 -0.26 -3.36 -18.16
C LEU A 63 -1.08 -2.34 -18.96
N GLU A 64 -2.42 -2.39 -18.90
CA GLU A 64 -3.29 -1.35 -19.46
C GLU A 64 -3.21 -0.04 -18.66
N TYR A 65 -2.99 -0.13 -17.34
CA TYR A 65 -2.95 1.02 -16.45
C TYR A 65 -1.53 1.52 -16.14
N ILE A 66 -0.54 0.62 -16.13
CA ILE A 66 0.84 0.89 -15.74
C ILE A 66 1.77 0.39 -16.84
N SER A 67 2.71 1.22 -17.31
CA SER A 67 3.68 0.78 -18.32
C SER A 67 4.58 -0.34 -17.78
N ALA A 68 4.96 -1.28 -18.65
CA ALA A 68 5.78 -2.44 -18.28
C ALA A 68 7.12 -2.07 -17.61
N GLU A 69 7.69 -0.91 -17.94
CA GLU A 69 8.94 -0.39 -17.36
C GLU A 69 8.77 0.09 -15.90
N ASN A 70 7.56 0.51 -15.52
CA ASN A 70 7.24 1.00 -14.18
C ASN A 70 6.63 -0.09 -13.29
N LEU A 71 6.30 -1.25 -13.87
CA LEU A 71 5.72 -2.37 -13.14
C LEU A 71 6.82 -3.38 -12.74
N PRO A 72 6.87 -3.83 -11.46
CA PRO A 72 7.81 -4.86 -11.03
C PRO A 72 7.67 -6.16 -11.81
N LYS A 73 8.80 -6.85 -12.03
CA LYS A 73 8.82 -8.12 -12.77
C LYS A 73 7.94 -9.22 -12.19
N PHE A 74 7.83 -9.30 -10.86
CA PHE A 74 6.97 -10.29 -10.20
C PHE A 74 5.46 -10.04 -10.41
N LEU A 75 5.07 -8.86 -10.90
CA LEU A 75 3.70 -8.52 -11.27
C LEU A 75 3.45 -8.58 -12.79
N GLY A 76 4.41 -9.07 -13.58
CA GLY A 76 4.31 -9.16 -15.04
C GLY A 76 4.93 -7.99 -15.80
N GLY A 77 5.65 -7.10 -15.12
CA GLY A 77 6.40 -6.01 -15.76
C GLY A 77 7.85 -6.37 -16.08
N SER A 78 8.66 -5.33 -16.28
CA SER A 78 10.10 -5.42 -16.62
C SER A 78 11.01 -4.69 -15.61
N CYS A 79 10.43 -4.01 -14.62
CA CYS A 79 11.19 -3.29 -13.60
C CYS A 79 11.84 -4.26 -12.61
N GLU A 80 13.14 -4.11 -12.39
CA GLU A 80 13.90 -4.86 -11.37
C GLU A 80 14.62 -3.94 -10.37
N CYS A 81 14.60 -2.62 -10.58
CA CYS A 81 15.27 -1.61 -9.73
C CYS A 81 16.68 -2.03 -9.23
N LYS A 82 17.54 -2.53 -10.13
CA LYS A 82 18.86 -3.08 -9.78
C LYS A 82 19.80 -2.13 -9.05
N HIS A 83 19.55 -0.82 -9.16
CA HIS A 83 20.33 0.24 -8.52
C HIS A 83 19.98 0.42 -7.03
N ILE A 84 18.88 -0.17 -6.54
CA ILE A 84 18.42 -0.07 -5.15
C ILE A 84 18.49 -1.45 -4.51
N SER A 85 19.13 -1.54 -3.34
CA SER A 85 19.07 -2.74 -2.51
C SER A 85 17.61 -2.99 -2.10
N GLY A 86 17.09 -4.20 -2.33
CA GLY A 86 15.68 -4.54 -2.14
C GLY A 86 14.81 -4.43 -3.40
N GLY A 87 15.39 -3.99 -4.53
CA GLY A 87 14.72 -3.95 -5.82
C GLY A 87 13.51 -3.01 -5.81
N CYS A 88 12.42 -3.40 -6.48
CA CYS A 88 11.24 -2.54 -6.62
C CYS A 88 10.46 -2.33 -5.32
N VAL A 89 10.64 -3.20 -4.32
CA VAL A 89 9.91 -3.15 -3.03
C VAL A 89 10.91 -3.32 -1.88
N PRO A 90 11.71 -2.28 -1.58
CA PRO A 90 12.63 -2.31 -0.46
C PRO A 90 11.86 -2.35 0.86
N SER A 91 12.16 -3.34 1.71
CA SER A 91 11.51 -3.52 3.01
C SER A 91 12.45 -4.16 4.01
N SER A 92 12.61 -3.51 5.17
CA SER A 92 13.33 -4.07 6.34
C SER A 92 12.69 -5.37 6.81
N ASN A 93 11.35 -5.42 6.80
CA ASN A 93 10.58 -6.59 7.22
C ASN A 93 10.76 -7.78 6.27
N MET A 94 10.97 -7.52 4.97
CA MET A 94 11.28 -8.59 4.00
C MET A 94 12.76 -8.99 4.01
N GLY A 95 13.61 -8.29 4.78
CA GLY A 95 15.05 -8.56 4.87
C GLY A 95 15.80 -8.36 3.55
N ASN A 96 15.22 -7.65 2.59
CA ASN A 96 15.82 -7.44 1.26
C ASN A 96 16.64 -6.14 1.15
N ILE A 97 16.66 -5.34 2.21
CA ILE A 97 17.52 -4.15 2.33
C ILE A 97 18.64 -4.40 3.36
N PRO A 98 19.79 -3.73 3.22
CA PRO A 98 20.82 -3.72 4.26
C PRO A 98 20.20 -3.23 5.55
N LYS A 99 20.54 -3.89 6.67
CA LYS A 99 20.24 -3.33 7.97
C LYS A 99 20.90 -1.97 8.04
N LEU A 100 20.13 -0.97 8.46
CA LEU A 100 20.72 0.32 8.82
C LEU A 100 21.83 0.02 9.83
N PRO A 101 23.02 0.62 9.67
CA PRO A 101 24.03 0.52 10.70
C PRO A 101 23.37 0.94 12.01
N GLU A 102 23.47 0.10 13.04
CA GLU A 102 23.19 0.54 14.40
C GLU A 102 24.04 1.79 14.61
N ASP A 103 23.36 2.89 14.88
CA ASP A 103 23.86 4.25 15.04
C ASP A 103 25.34 4.24 15.45
N ILE A 104 26.24 4.57 14.52
CA ILE A 104 27.60 4.92 14.88
C ILE A 104 27.43 6.27 15.59
N ASP A 105 27.21 6.24 16.91
CA ASP A 105 26.98 7.37 17.80
C ASP A 105 26.55 8.62 17.02
N ASN A 106 25.29 8.64 16.52
CA ASN A 106 24.76 9.84 15.87
C ASN A 106 25.04 10.99 16.85
N GLU A 107 25.95 11.90 16.49
CA GLU A 107 26.31 12.99 17.37
C GLU A 107 25.02 13.68 17.75
N ARG A 108 24.70 13.69 19.05
CA ARG A 108 23.45 14.26 19.53
C ARG A 108 23.56 15.76 19.33
N VAL A 109 23.16 16.23 18.16
CA VAL A 109 23.08 17.66 17.87
C VAL A 109 22.03 18.24 18.80
N GLU A 110 22.39 19.26 19.59
CA GLU A 110 21.42 20.02 20.37
C GLU A 110 20.45 20.70 19.41
N THR A 111 19.29 20.09 19.21
CA THR A 111 18.19 20.71 18.49
C THR A 111 17.38 21.55 19.48
N THR A 112 17.00 22.77 19.08
CA THR A 112 16.00 23.58 19.81
C THR A 112 14.64 22.89 19.92
N TYR A 113 14.40 21.84 19.14
CA TYR A 113 13.19 21.02 19.18
C TYR A 113 13.36 19.78 20.09
N THR A 114 13.13 20.05 21.37
CA THR A 114 12.36 19.23 22.34
C THR A 114 12.88 17.84 22.79
N THR A 115 13.85 17.86 23.70
CA THR A 115 14.07 16.78 24.69
C THR A 115 12.83 16.51 25.56
N GLU A 116 11.97 17.52 25.77
CA GLU A 116 10.72 17.40 26.57
C GLU A 116 9.63 16.58 25.87
N VAL A 117 9.58 16.59 24.53
CA VAL A 117 8.61 15.79 23.79
C VAL A 117 9.02 14.32 23.88
N VAL A 118 10.29 13.99 23.66
CA VAL A 118 10.78 12.60 23.74
C VAL A 118 10.58 11.98 25.13
N SER A 119 10.71 12.77 26.20
CA SER A 119 10.48 12.28 27.58
C SER A 119 9.01 11.99 27.88
N SER A 120 8.07 12.67 27.22
CA SER A 120 6.62 12.47 27.42
C SER A 120 6.08 11.16 26.83
N TRP A 121 6.80 10.50 25.92
CA TRP A 121 6.38 9.25 25.25
C TRP A 121 6.80 8.01 26.03
N LYS A 122 7.63 8.16 27.07
CA LYS A 122 8.11 7.07 27.93
C LYS A 122 7.22 6.81 29.16
N LYS A 123 5.96 7.26 29.13
CA LYS A 123 5.00 7.08 30.22
C LYS A 123 3.95 6.04 29.87
#